data_AF-G9ZG56-F1
#
_entry.id   AF-G9ZG56-F1
#
_cell.length_a   1.000
_cell.length_b   1.000
_cell.length_c   1.000
_cell.angle_alpha   90.00
_cell.angle_beta   90.00
_cell.angle_gamma   90.00
#
_symmetry.space_group_name_H-M   'P 1'
#
loop_
_entity.id
_entity.type
_entity.pdbx_description
1 polymer ?
#
loop_
_entity_poly.entity_id
_entity_poly.type
_entity_poly.pdbx_seq_one_letter_code
_entity_poly.pdbx_strand_id
1 'polypeptide(L)'
;MEIVLLVLIVLIVFFVIVAKSSRSKNSAEEPLKISSYQDYRKTRAEENLRIILANSYQKQKVCNRLERMAYLAALGIVLERQRKERVLAQVCLGEFLRNPDKHAHSAINSKRVDVLVCDDDFMPLVAIEIDGSGHRLSGLADVTDEGKEHALRSAGITLIRITAKEDDAEAVRNAVREQLQSFFTKPLSHGG
;
A
#
# COMPACT_ATOMS: atom_id res chain seq x y z
N MET A 1 -9.92 64.21 33.73
CA MET A 1 -10.70 63.58 32.64
C MET A 1 -10.04 63.71 31.27
N GLU A 2 -9.39 64.84 30.97
CA GLU A 2 -8.76 65.07 29.65
C GLU A 2 -7.64 64.08 29.29
N ILE A 3 -6.77 63.73 30.25
CA ILE A 3 -5.66 62.78 30.02
C ILE A 3 -6.19 61.36 29.72
N VAL A 4 -7.26 60.94 30.40
CA VAL A 4 -7.89 59.61 30.21
C VAL A 4 -8.52 59.51 28.82
N LEU A 5 -9.13 60.60 28.34
CA LEU A 5 -9.72 60.66 27.00
C LEU A 5 -8.64 60.58 25.90
N LEU A 6 -7.50 61.24 26.11
CA LEU A 6 -6.37 61.22 25.18
C LEU A 6 -5.73 59.83 25.05
N VAL A 7 -5.55 59.13 26.18
CA VAL A 7 -5.04 57.75 26.19
C VAL A 7 -6.01 56.78 25.49
N LEU A 8 -7.31 56.95 25.68
CA LEU A 8 -8.32 56.11 25.04
C LEU A 8 -8.31 56.27 23.51
N ILE A 9 -8.17 57.51 23.01
CA ILE A 9 -8.10 57.80 21.58
C ILE A 9 -6.86 57.18 20.95
N VAL A 10 -5.70 57.29 21.61
CA VAL A 10 -4.44 56.68 21.12
C VAL A 10 -4.55 55.16 21.07
N LEU A 11 -5.16 54.53 22.07
CA LEU A 11 -5.38 53.08 22.09
C LEU A 11 -6.33 52.63 20.98
N ILE A 12 -7.40 53.39 20.71
CA ILE A 12 -8.34 53.10 19.62
C ILE A 12 -7.65 53.23 18.26
N VAL A 13 -6.89 54.31 18.04
CA VAL A 13 -6.14 54.51 16.79
C VAL A 13 -5.08 53.41 16.61
N PHE A 14 -4.37 53.04 17.68
CA PHE A 14 -3.42 51.93 17.66
C PHE A 14 -4.09 50.60 17.31
N PHE A 15 -5.23 50.27 17.93
CA PHE A 15 -6.00 49.06 17.61
C PHE A 15 -6.53 49.06 16.17
N VAL A 16 -6.95 50.22 15.64
CA VAL A 16 -7.40 50.34 14.24
C VAL A 16 -6.24 50.13 13.26
N ILE A 17 -5.03 50.64 13.57
CA ILE A 17 -3.83 50.44 12.76
C ILE A 17 -3.39 48.97 12.79
N VAL A 18 -3.35 48.35 13.97
CA VAL A 18 -3.02 46.92 14.13
C VAL A 18 -4.05 46.03 13.43
N ALA A 19 -5.35 46.34 13.55
CA ALA A 19 -6.42 45.60 12.86
C ALA A 19 -6.34 45.76 11.33
N LYS A 20 -5.90 46.91 10.81
CA LYS A 20 -5.65 47.09 9.37
C LYS A 20 -4.38 46.37 8.88
N SER A 21 -3.36 46.27 9.73
CA SER A 21 -2.08 45.62 9.39
C SER A 21 -2.19 44.09 9.28
N SER A 22 -3.22 43.47 9.87
CA SER A 22 -3.45 42.02 9.80
C SER A 22 -4.17 41.55 8.52
N ARG A 23 -4.46 42.45 7.57
CA ARG A 23 -5.14 42.12 6.31
C ARG A 23 -4.15 42.07 5.13
N SER A 24 -3.28 41.06 5.15
CA SER A 24 -2.34 40.70 4.08
C SER A 24 -1.90 39.26 4.36
N LYS A 25 -2.13 38.22 3.57
CA LYS A 25 -2.58 38.04 2.18
C LYS A 25 -3.61 36.90 2.18
N ASN A 26 -4.76 37.10 1.54
CA ASN A 26 -5.50 35.97 1.01
C ASN A 26 -4.64 35.40 -0.14
N SER A 27 -4.03 34.24 0.08
CA SER A 27 -3.45 33.42 -1.00
C SER A 27 -4.61 32.85 -1.83
N ALA A 28 -5.13 33.68 -2.74
CA ALA A 28 -5.96 33.23 -3.84
C ALA A 28 -5.05 32.64 -4.92
N GLU A 29 -4.41 31.51 -4.61
CA GLU A 29 -3.84 30.58 -5.59
C GLU A 29 -4.50 29.22 -5.36
N GLU A 30 -4.82 28.50 -6.45
CA GLU A 30 -5.39 27.14 -6.53
C GLU A 30 -6.91 26.89 -6.80
N PRO A 31 -7.57 27.61 -7.73
CA PRO A 31 -8.73 27.03 -8.43
C PRO A 31 -8.35 26.31 -9.75
N LEU A 32 -7.36 26.83 -10.46
CA LEU A 32 -7.01 26.39 -11.82
C LEU A 32 -6.32 25.02 -11.90
N LYS A 33 -5.45 24.69 -10.93
CA LYS A 33 -4.73 23.39 -10.90
C LYS A 33 -5.64 22.20 -10.57
N ILE A 34 -6.67 22.43 -9.75
CA ILE A 34 -7.61 21.38 -9.32
C ILE A 34 -8.52 20.98 -10.48
N SER A 35 -9.03 21.95 -11.24
CA SER A 35 -9.82 21.70 -12.46
C SER A 35 -9.00 20.87 -13.46
N SER A 36 -7.78 21.29 -13.79
CA SER A 36 -6.95 20.59 -14.77
C SER A 36 -6.62 19.15 -14.37
N TYR A 37 -6.45 18.88 -13.06
CA TYR A 37 -6.17 17.53 -12.58
C TYR A 37 -7.41 16.64 -12.61
N GLN A 38 -8.58 17.18 -12.26
CA GLN A 38 -9.85 16.46 -12.35
C GLN A 38 -10.20 16.14 -13.81
N ASP A 39 -10.01 17.11 -14.70
CA ASP A 39 -10.19 16.96 -16.14
C ASP A 39 -9.25 15.88 -16.69
N TYR A 40 -7.96 15.91 -16.33
CA TYR A 40 -7.00 14.86 -16.68
C TYR A 40 -7.44 13.45 -16.24
N ARG A 41 -7.90 13.30 -14.99
CA ARG A 41 -8.37 12.00 -14.48
C ARG A 41 -9.60 11.51 -15.23
N LYS A 42 -10.52 12.41 -15.55
CA LYS A 42 -11.73 12.10 -16.32
C LYS A 42 -11.36 11.64 -17.73
N THR A 43 -10.52 12.38 -18.44
CA THR A 43 -10.05 12.02 -19.78
C THR A 43 -9.36 10.66 -19.79
N ARG A 44 -8.50 10.38 -18.80
CA ARG A 44 -7.83 9.07 -18.68
C ARG A 44 -8.82 7.93 -18.40
N ALA A 45 -9.85 8.18 -17.58
CA ALA A 45 -10.89 7.19 -17.31
C ALA A 45 -11.75 6.92 -18.55
N GLU A 46 -12.10 7.95 -19.30
CA GLU A 46 -12.84 7.85 -20.57
C GLU A 46 -12.04 7.06 -21.62
N GLU A 47 -10.74 7.31 -21.73
CA GLU A 47 -9.88 6.56 -22.64
C GLU A 47 -9.72 5.10 -22.22
N ASN A 48 -9.51 4.82 -20.94
CA ASN A 48 -9.51 3.45 -20.42
C ASN A 48 -10.84 2.74 -20.73
N LEU A 49 -11.97 3.42 -20.55
CA LEU A 49 -13.29 2.85 -20.87
C LEU A 49 -13.41 2.55 -22.36
N ARG A 50 -12.98 3.45 -23.24
CA ARG A 50 -12.98 3.22 -24.69
C ARG A 50 -12.17 1.99 -25.07
N ILE A 51 -10.96 1.84 -24.50
CA ILE A 51 -10.11 0.66 -24.70
C ILE A 51 -10.84 -0.60 -24.21
N ILE A 52 -11.45 -0.58 -23.03
CA ILE A 52 -12.15 -1.74 -22.47
C ILE A 52 -13.31 -2.17 -23.38
N LEU A 53 -14.15 -1.23 -23.81
CA LEU A 53 -15.32 -1.53 -24.64
C LEU A 53 -14.94 -2.00 -26.06
N ALA A 54 -13.75 -1.65 -26.54
CA ALA A 54 -13.25 -2.06 -27.85
C ALA A 54 -12.62 -3.47 -27.87
N ASN A 55 -12.50 -4.14 -26.71
CA ASN A 55 -11.80 -5.41 -26.58
C ASN A 55 -12.69 -6.53 -26.00
N SER A 56 -12.30 -7.78 -26.25
CA SER A 56 -12.92 -8.97 -25.66
C SER A 56 -12.02 -9.55 -24.56
N TYR A 57 -12.63 -10.15 -23.53
CA TYR A 57 -11.91 -10.70 -22.39
C TYR A 57 -12.14 -12.21 -22.25
N GLN A 58 -11.11 -12.90 -21.79
CA GLN A 58 -11.16 -14.33 -21.47
C GLN A 58 -10.73 -14.56 -20.03
N LYS A 59 -11.33 -15.57 -19.39
CA LYS A 59 -10.89 -16.00 -18.06
C LYS A 59 -9.51 -16.66 -18.14
N GLN A 60 -8.73 -16.48 -17.09
CA GLN A 60 -7.42 -17.13 -16.91
C GLN A 60 -7.27 -17.67 -15.48
N LYS A 61 -6.26 -18.50 -15.24
CA LYS A 61 -5.91 -18.96 -13.89
C LYS A 61 -5.41 -17.76 -13.08
N VAL A 62 -5.86 -17.65 -11.82
CA VAL A 62 -5.41 -16.59 -10.90
C VAL A 62 -3.92 -16.76 -10.58
N CYS A 63 -3.50 -18.00 -10.32
CA CYS A 63 -2.13 -18.32 -9.93
C CYS A 63 -1.42 -19.19 -10.96
N ASN A 64 -0.12 -18.97 -11.11
CA ASN A 64 0.77 -19.88 -11.83
C ASN A 64 0.97 -21.21 -11.06
N ARG A 65 1.79 -22.14 -11.57
CA ARG A 65 2.01 -23.45 -10.92
C ARG A 65 2.62 -23.33 -9.52
N LEU A 66 3.62 -22.46 -9.37
CA LEU A 66 4.37 -22.27 -8.12
C LEU A 66 3.55 -21.50 -7.09
N GLU A 67 2.96 -20.37 -7.49
CA GLU A 67 2.05 -19.57 -6.65
C GLU A 67 0.90 -20.43 -6.11
N ARG A 68 0.32 -21.29 -6.97
CA ARG A 68 -0.73 -22.22 -6.52
C ARG A 68 -0.21 -23.19 -5.46
N MET A 69 1.02 -23.69 -5.58
CA MET A 69 1.58 -24.58 -4.55
C MET A 69 1.90 -23.84 -3.26
N ALA A 70 2.40 -22.61 -3.35
CA ALA A 70 2.60 -21.78 -2.17
C ALA A 70 1.28 -21.50 -1.45
N TYR A 71 0.22 -21.15 -2.20
CA TYR A 71 -1.12 -20.95 -1.65
C TYR A 71 -1.64 -22.20 -0.93
N LEU A 72 -1.59 -23.37 -1.58
CA LEU A 72 -2.06 -24.62 -0.98
C LEU A 72 -1.24 -25.02 0.25
N ALA A 73 0.07 -24.79 0.22
CA ALA A 73 0.96 -25.03 1.37
C ALA A 73 0.57 -24.15 2.56
N ALA A 74 0.40 -22.84 2.33
CA ALA A 74 0.01 -21.88 3.36
C ALA A 74 -1.38 -22.20 3.92
N LEU A 75 -2.35 -22.50 3.04
CA LEU A 75 -3.70 -22.89 3.43
C LEU A 75 -3.69 -24.15 4.29
N GLY A 76 -2.89 -25.16 3.94
CA GLY A 76 -2.73 -26.38 4.73
C GLY A 76 -2.28 -26.08 6.16
N ILE A 77 -1.25 -25.23 6.33
CA ILE A 77 -0.77 -24.81 7.66
C ILE A 77 -1.85 -24.07 8.44
N VAL A 78 -2.54 -23.11 7.81
CA VAL A 78 -3.61 -22.35 8.47
C VAL A 78 -4.74 -23.27 8.93
N LEU A 79 -5.16 -24.22 8.11
CA LEU A 79 -6.19 -25.19 8.47
C LEU A 79 -5.74 -26.15 9.59
N GLU A 80 -4.49 -26.64 9.53
CA GLU A 80 -3.90 -27.51 10.57
C GLU A 80 -3.87 -26.84 11.95
N ARG A 81 -3.67 -25.52 11.99
CA ARG A 81 -3.65 -24.74 13.23
C ARG A 81 -5.00 -24.66 13.93
N GLN A 82 -6.11 -24.93 13.23
CA GLN A 82 -7.49 -24.81 13.74
C GLN A 82 -7.76 -23.45 14.42
N ARG A 83 -7.12 -22.41 13.88
CA ARG A 83 -7.30 -21.02 14.28
C ARG A 83 -8.11 -20.32 13.19
N LYS A 84 -8.39 -19.03 13.39
CA LYS A 84 -9.26 -18.26 12.49
C LYS A 84 -8.48 -17.41 11.48
N GLU A 85 -7.24 -17.73 11.14
CA GLU A 85 -6.52 -17.06 10.05
C GLU A 85 -7.17 -17.35 8.67
N ARG A 86 -6.82 -16.54 7.67
CA ARG A 86 -7.24 -16.68 6.27
C ARG A 86 -6.03 -16.60 5.35
N VAL A 87 -6.14 -17.24 4.19
CA VAL A 87 -5.12 -17.18 3.13
C VAL A 87 -5.76 -16.59 1.87
N LEU A 88 -5.15 -15.56 1.31
CA LEU A 88 -5.58 -14.86 0.11
C LEU A 88 -4.50 -14.96 -0.95
N ALA A 89 -4.88 -15.01 -2.23
CA ALA A 89 -3.95 -15.06 -3.36
C ALA A 89 -3.97 -13.75 -4.15
N GLN A 90 -2.82 -13.35 -4.69
CA GLN A 90 -2.65 -12.22 -5.62
C GLN A 90 -3.23 -10.90 -5.09
N VAL A 91 -2.91 -10.56 -3.84
CA VAL A 91 -3.47 -9.38 -3.16
C VAL A 91 -2.64 -8.14 -3.50
N CYS A 92 -3.30 -7.10 -4.01
CA CYS A 92 -2.68 -5.79 -4.22
C CYS A 92 -2.23 -5.17 -2.88
N LEU A 93 -1.00 -4.67 -2.84
CA LEU A 93 -0.41 -4.02 -1.67
C LEU A 93 -1.25 -2.83 -1.20
N GLY A 94 -1.88 -2.08 -2.11
CA GLY A 94 -2.72 -0.93 -1.75
C GLY A 94 -4.00 -1.28 -0.97
N GLU A 95 -4.42 -2.54 -0.97
CA GLU A 95 -5.61 -3.00 -0.24
C GLU A 95 -5.34 -3.18 1.25
N PHE A 96 -4.09 -3.45 1.63
CA PHE A 96 -3.71 -3.69 3.04
C PHE A 96 -2.55 -2.80 3.53
N LEU A 97 -1.92 -2.02 2.65
CA LEU A 97 -0.98 -0.97 3.01
C LEU A 97 -1.62 0.40 2.78
N ARG A 98 -1.52 1.26 3.79
CA ARG A 98 -1.94 2.66 3.71
C ARG A 98 -0.75 3.58 3.88
N ASN A 99 -0.76 4.68 3.15
CA ASN A 99 0.15 5.78 3.36
C ASN A 99 -0.64 7.09 3.26
N PRO A 100 -0.49 8.05 4.19
CA PRO A 100 -1.17 9.34 4.12
C PRO A 100 -0.75 10.15 2.87
N ASP A 101 0.46 9.92 2.35
CA ASP A 101 0.87 10.47 1.07
C ASP A 101 0.25 9.67 -0.09
N LYS A 102 -0.62 10.34 -0.85
CA LYS A 102 -1.32 9.78 -2.02
C LYS A 102 -0.37 9.33 -3.12
N HIS A 103 0.78 9.98 -3.29
CA HIS A 103 1.77 9.58 -4.28
C HIS A 103 2.48 8.30 -3.86
N ALA A 104 2.85 8.19 -2.59
CA ALA A 104 3.43 6.97 -2.03
C ALA A 104 2.44 5.80 -2.10
N HIS A 105 1.17 6.02 -1.72
CA HIS A 105 0.14 4.99 -1.85
C HIS A 105 -0.07 4.58 -3.31
N SER A 106 -0.18 5.54 -4.23
CA SER A 106 -0.33 5.24 -5.67
C SER A 106 0.85 4.45 -6.24
N ALA A 107 2.07 4.65 -5.74
CA ALA A 107 3.27 3.94 -6.21
C ALA A 107 3.30 2.46 -5.76
N ILE A 108 2.61 2.12 -4.67
CA ILE A 108 2.52 0.74 -4.18
C ILE A 108 1.21 0.05 -4.57
N ASN A 109 0.15 0.81 -4.84
CA ASN A 109 -1.22 0.31 -4.98
C ASN A 109 -1.40 -0.81 -6.02
N SER A 110 -0.69 -0.72 -7.15
CA SER A 110 -0.78 -1.73 -8.22
C SER A 110 0.15 -2.92 -8.05
N LYS A 111 1.11 -2.84 -7.12
CA LYS A 111 2.00 -3.97 -6.77
C LYS A 111 1.20 -4.99 -5.96
N ARG A 112 1.58 -6.27 -6.02
CA ARG A 112 0.85 -7.36 -5.36
C ARG A 112 1.83 -8.31 -4.67
N VAL A 113 1.31 -9.03 -3.69
CA VAL A 113 1.95 -10.22 -3.12
C VAL A 113 1.26 -11.47 -3.67
N ASP A 114 2.02 -12.53 -3.88
CA ASP A 114 1.47 -13.78 -4.40
C ASP A 114 0.50 -14.44 -3.42
N VAL A 115 0.84 -14.46 -2.12
CA VAL A 115 0.00 -15.00 -1.05
C VAL A 115 0.06 -14.09 0.18
N LEU A 116 -1.09 -13.85 0.80
CA LEU A 116 -1.21 -13.11 2.05
C LEU A 116 -1.92 -13.98 3.10
N VAL A 117 -1.31 -14.12 4.27
CA VAL A 117 -1.96 -14.71 5.45
C VAL A 117 -2.41 -13.57 6.36
N CYS A 118 -3.66 -13.62 6.80
CA CYS A 118 -4.27 -12.62 7.69
C CYS A 118 -4.99 -13.29 8.86
N ASP A 119 -5.31 -12.52 9.89
CA ASP A 119 -6.11 -12.98 11.03
C ASP A 119 -7.61 -13.09 10.69
N ASP A 120 -8.48 -13.17 11.70
CA ASP A 120 -9.92 -13.31 11.51
C ASP A 120 -10.62 -12.03 11.05
N ASP A 121 -10.00 -10.87 11.29
CA ASP A 121 -10.45 -9.56 10.87
C ASP A 121 -9.77 -9.10 9.56
N PHE A 122 -9.08 -10.01 8.87
CA PHE A 122 -8.33 -9.74 7.64
C PHE A 122 -7.16 -8.76 7.82
N MET A 123 -6.62 -8.61 9.04
CA MET A 123 -5.39 -7.87 9.28
C MET A 123 -4.19 -8.69 8.79
N PRO A 124 -3.27 -8.13 7.98
CA PRO A 124 -2.15 -8.87 7.41
C PRO A 124 -1.17 -9.34 8.50
N LEU A 125 -0.84 -10.63 8.49
CA LEU A 125 0.14 -11.23 9.40
C LEU A 125 1.49 -11.44 8.69
N VAL A 126 1.45 -12.06 7.50
CA VAL A 126 2.65 -12.37 6.72
C VAL A 126 2.32 -12.43 5.23
N ALA A 127 3.17 -11.81 4.43
CA ALA A 127 3.15 -11.89 2.97
C ALA A 127 4.16 -12.95 2.49
N ILE A 128 3.83 -13.63 1.39
CA ILE A 128 4.70 -14.63 0.76
C ILE A 128 4.83 -14.29 -0.72
N GLU A 129 6.07 -14.22 -1.21
CA GLU A 129 6.43 -13.96 -2.62
C GLU A 129 7.24 -15.15 -3.17
N ILE A 130 6.98 -15.54 -4.42
CA ILE A 130 7.62 -16.69 -5.06
C ILE A 130 8.48 -16.19 -6.23
N ASP A 131 9.79 -16.32 -6.07
CA ASP A 131 10.76 -15.97 -7.10
C ASP A 131 11.00 -17.18 -8.00
N GLY A 132 10.39 -17.16 -9.19
CA GLY A 132 10.64 -18.15 -10.24
C GLY A 132 12.02 -17.98 -10.91
N SER A 133 12.40 -18.95 -11.74
CA SER A 133 13.70 -18.99 -12.41
C SER A 133 14.00 -17.78 -13.33
N GLY A 134 12.95 -17.09 -13.81
CA GLY A 134 13.05 -15.92 -14.68
C GLY A 134 13.17 -14.56 -13.96
N HIS A 135 13.10 -14.50 -12.63
CA HIS A 135 12.87 -13.23 -11.91
C HIS A 135 14.07 -12.27 -11.81
N ARG A 136 15.26 -12.63 -12.31
CA ARG A 136 16.48 -11.79 -12.18
C ARG A 136 17.11 -11.36 -13.51
N LEU A 137 16.33 -11.28 -14.58
CA LEU A 137 16.85 -10.93 -15.91
C LEU A 137 16.89 -9.41 -16.19
N SER A 138 16.46 -8.54 -15.26
CA SER A 138 16.54 -7.09 -15.43
C SER A 138 16.69 -6.35 -14.11
N GLY A 139 17.55 -5.31 -14.03
CA GLY A 139 17.72 -4.48 -12.83
C GLY A 139 16.46 -3.69 -12.40
N LEU A 140 15.42 -3.65 -13.23
CA LEU A 140 14.12 -3.09 -12.88
C LEU A 140 13.33 -3.98 -11.90
N ALA A 141 13.54 -5.30 -11.94
CA ALA A 141 12.95 -6.25 -11.01
C ALA A 141 13.48 -5.99 -9.59
N ASP A 142 14.79 -5.79 -9.47
CA ASP A 142 15.47 -5.52 -8.19
C ASP A 142 14.94 -4.25 -7.51
N VAL A 143 14.83 -3.14 -8.25
CA VAL A 143 14.28 -1.87 -7.72
C VAL A 143 12.81 -2.00 -7.32
N THR A 144 12.03 -2.77 -8.09
CA THR A 144 10.61 -2.99 -7.79
C THR A 144 10.44 -3.78 -6.50
N ASP A 145 11.26 -4.80 -6.30
CA ASP A 145 11.23 -5.66 -5.12
C ASP A 145 11.71 -4.94 -3.87
N GLU A 146 12.75 -4.09 -3.98
CA GLU A 146 13.17 -3.22 -2.88
C GLU A 146 12.02 -2.33 -2.38
N GLY A 147 11.25 -1.76 -3.31
CA GLY A 147 10.08 -0.95 -2.97
C GLY A 147 8.98 -1.72 -2.24
N LYS A 148 8.74 -2.99 -2.59
CA LYS A 148 7.77 -3.85 -1.88
C LYS A 148 8.26 -4.20 -0.48
N GLU A 149 9.51 -4.65 -0.36
CA GLU A 149 10.10 -5.06 0.91
C GLU A 149 10.14 -3.89 1.88
N HIS A 150 10.54 -2.70 1.40
CA HIS A 150 10.50 -1.48 2.21
C HIS A 150 9.09 -1.20 2.72
N ALA A 151 8.08 -1.24 1.85
CA ALA A 151 6.70 -0.91 2.23
C ALA A 151 6.12 -1.89 3.26
N LEU A 152 6.34 -3.21 3.07
CA LEU A 152 5.90 -4.25 4.01
C LEU A 152 6.60 -4.12 5.36
N ARG A 153 7.93 -3.95 5.36
CA ARG A 153 8.72 -3.77 6.57
C ARG A 153 8.30 -2.53 7.35
N SER A 154 8.08 -1.41 6.66
CA SER A 154 7.60 -0.16 7.28
C SER A 154 6.21 -0.30 7.89
N ALA A 155 5.40 -1.25 7.42
CA ALA A 155 4.09 -1.58 7.99
C ALA A 155 4.13 -2.69 9.06
N GLY A 156 5.32 -3.18 9.44
CA GLY A 156 5.47 -4.26 10.42
C GLY A 156 5.04 -5.64 9.90
N ILE A 157 4.90 -5.81 8.58
CA ILE A 157 4.46 -7.06 7.97
C ILE A 157 5.68 -7.87 7.54
N THR A 158 5.75 -9.12 8.02
CA THR A 158 6.82 -10.05 7.61
C THR A 158 6.64 -10.44 6.15
N LEU A 159 7.75 -10.46 5.40
CA LEU A 159 7.80 -11.00 4.04
C LEU A 159 8.61 -12.31 4.04
N ILE A 160 7.97 -13.40 3.60
CA ILE A 160 8.62 -14.69 3.31
C ILE A 160 8.88 -14.74 1.80
N ARG A 161 10.15 -14.76 1.38
CA ARG A 161 10.52 -14.95 -0.03
C ARG A 161 10.94 -16.39 -0.28
N ILE A 162 10.32 -17.02 -1.27
CA ILE A 162 10.60 -18.40 -1.66
C ILE A 162 11.29 -18.39 -3.03
N THR A 163 12.58 -18.72 -3.06
CA THR A 163 13.30 -18.91 -4.32
C THR A 163 13.08 -20.33 -4.85
N ALA A 164 12.41 -20.44 -6.00
CA ALA A 164 12.21 -21.71 -6.69
C ALA A 164 13.36 -21.97 -7.66
N LYS A 165 14.34 -22.79 -7.25
CA LYS A 165 15.33 -23.32 -8.21
C LYS A 165 14.59 -24.21 -9.21
N GLU A 166 14.85 -24.01 -10.50
CA GLU A 166 14.29 -24.81 -11.61
C GLU A 166 12.75 -24.88 -11.64
N ASP A 167 12.06 -23.93 -11.01
CA ASP A 167 10.60 -23.93 -10.89
C ASP A 167 10.05 -25.24 -10.29
N ASP A 168 10.78 -25.81 -9.31
CA ASP A 168 10.34 -26.97 -8.54
C ASP A 168 9.24 -26.61 -7.53
N ALA A 169 8.03 -27.07 -7.82
CA ALA A 169 6.86 -26.80 -6.98
C ALA A 169 6.86 -27.57 -5.66
N GLU A 170 7.57 -28.70 -5.59
CA GLU A 170 7.71 -29.48 -4.36
C GLU A 170 8.61 -28.74 -3.37
N ALA A 171 9.73 -28.21 -3.87
CA ALA A 171 10.63 -27.35 -3.11
C ALA A 171 9.90 -26.10 -2.60
N VAL A 172 9.09 -25.44 -3.44
CA VAL A 172 8.26 -24.30 -3.03
C VAL A 172 7.31 -24.69 -1.90
N ARG A 173 6.59 -25.81 -2.05
CA ARG A 173 5.65 -26.27 -1.02
C ARG A 173 6.33 -26.51 0.31
N ASN A 174 7.48 -27.19 0.31
CA ASN A 174 8.22 -27.51 1.52
C ASN A 174 8.78 -26.23 2.18
N ALA A 175 9.36 -25.32 1.39
CA ALA A 175 9.90 -24.05 1.88
C ALA A 175 8.81 -23.15 2.50
N VAL A 176 7.62 -23.08 1.89
CA VAL A 176 6.48 -22.34 2.47
C VAL A 176 6.06 -22.96 3.79
N ARG A 177 5.90 -24.29 3.87
CA ARG A 177 5.51 -24.95 5.11
C ARG A 177 6.52 -24.68 6.23
N GLU A 178 7.80 -24.85 5.96
CA GLU A 178 8.87 -24.63 6.93
C GLU A 178 8.89 -23.18 7.45
N GLN A 179 8.94 -22.21 6.54
CA GLN A 179 9.08 -20.81 6.91
C GLN A 179 7.81 -20.26 7.59
N LEU A 180 6.62 -20.67 7.14
CA LEU A 180 5.37 -20.24 7.74
C LEU A 180 5.16 -20.88 9.12
N GLN A 181 5.52 -22.15 9.30
CA GLN A 181 5.51 -22.77 10.63
C GLN A 181 6.47 -22.05 11.59
N SER A 182 7.68 -21.72 11.12
CA SER A 182 8.66 -20.94 11.90
C SER A 182 8.14 -19.55 12.27
N PHE A 183 7.46 -18.86 11.35
CA PHE A 183 6.81 -17.58 11.63
C PHE A 183 5.81 -17.69 12.79
N PHE A 184 4.99 -18.73 12.77
CA PHE A 184 3.96 -18.93 13.79
C PHE A 184 4.44 -19.43 15.15
N THR A 185 5.62 -20.02 15.24
CA THR A 185 6.21 -20.50 16.51
C THR A 185 7.04 -19.44 17.21
N LYS A 186 7.49 -18.41 16.49
CA LYS A 186 8.12 -17.24 17.11
C LYS A 186 7.11 -16.52 18.00
N PRO A 187 7.45 -16.19 19.25
CA PRO A 187 6.62 -15.29 20.05
C PRO A 187 6.47 -13.98 19.27
N LEU A 188 5.23 -13.49 19.12
CA LEU A 188 5.00 -12.16 18.57
C LEU A 188 5.81 -11.18 19.44
N SER A 189 6.90 -10.64 18.89
CA SER A 189 7.62 -9.55 19.54
C SER A 189 6.61 -8.42 19.69
N HIS A 190 6.16 -8.17 20.91
CA HIS A 190 5.22 -7.11 21.22
C HIS A 190 5.83 -5.80 20.73
N GLY A 191 5.33 -5.30 19.61
CA GLY A 191 5.69 -4.01 19.04
C GLY A 191 4.53 -3.05 19.26
N GLY A 192 4.70 -2.18 20.27
CA GLY A 192 4.15 -0.82 20.36
C GLY A 192 2.64 -0.64 20.31
#